data_AF-A0A1H0AXC2-F1
#
_entry.id   AF-A0A1H0AXC2-F1
#
_cell.length_a   1.000
_cell.length_b   1.000
_cell.length_c   1.000
_cell.angle_alpha   90.00
_cell.angle_beta   90.00
_cell.angle_gamma   90.00
#
_symmetry.space_group_name_H-M   'P 1'
#
loop_
_entity.id
_entity.type
_entity.pdbx_description
1 polymer ?
#
loop_
_entity_poly.entity_id
_entity_poly.type
_entity_poly.pdbx_seq_one_letter_code
_entity_poly.pdbx_strand_id
1 'polypeptide(L)'
;MFDSDRGCPMTVDRELGQIADAIDRAMHRISTAQTDPSWEHVEWLRLKADLLDRLAAAQRGAGQIARRAELIRDRAERMADELTRIIPAAPPGQHRAEVVQLWAEGSRSAAEG
;
A
#
# COMPACT_ATOMS: atom_id res chain seq x y z
N MET A 1 45.90 18.52 3.08
CA MET A 1 45.03 17.42 3.53
C MET A 1 43.62 17.97 3.67
N PHE A 2 42.85 17.97 2.58
CA PHE A 2 41.41 18.18 2.59
C PHE A 2 40.84 17.22 1.55
N ASP A 3 40.33 16.10 2.04
CA ASP A 3 39.61 15.13 1.22
C ASP A 3 38.33 15.83 0.74
N SER A 4 38.30 16.13 -0.56
CA SER A 4 37.14 16.70 -1.22
C SER A 4 36.33 15.59 -1.86
N ASP A 5 35.88 14.63 -1.04
CA ASP A 5 34.92 13.62 -1.46
C ASP A 5 33.49 14.10 -1.17
N ARG A 6 33.14 15.27 -1.71
CA ARG A 6 31.74 15.66 -1.86
C ARG A 6 31.22 14.93 -3.09
N GLY A 7 30.67 13.73 -2.88
CA GLY A 7 29.93 13.00 -3.90
C GLY A 7 29.00 13.96 -4.66
N CYS A 8 29.13 13.98 -5.99
CA CYS A 8 28.41 14.89 -6.86
C CYS A 8 26.89 14.77 -6.60
N PRO A 9 26.16 15.86 -6.30
CA PRO A 9 24.72 15.80 -6.02
C PRO A 9 23.91 15.13 -7.15
N MET A 10 24.40 15.18 -8.39
CA MET A 10 23.79 14.52 -9.56
C MET A 10 23.78 12.99 -9.51
N THR A 11 24.68 12.32 -8.77
CA THR A 11 24.68 10.85 -8.69
C THR A 11 23.58 10.37 -7.74
N VAL A 12 23.38 11.07 -6.63
CA VAL A 12 22.33 10.77 -5.65
C VAL A 12 20.93 10.94 -6.26
N ASP A 13 20.70 12.00 -7.06
CA ASP A 13 19.44 12.22 -7.77
C ASP A 13 19.09 11.08 -8.72
N ARG A 14 20.10 10.60 -9.47
CA ARG A 14 19.94 9.49 -10.39
C ARG A 14 19.73 8.16 -9.67
N GLU A 15 20.42 7.93 -8.55
CA GLU A 15 20.26 6.72 -7.74
C GLU A 15 18.88 6.62 -7.11
N LEU A 16 18.35 7.70 -6.52
CA LEU A 16 17.00 7.66 -5.95
C LEU A 16 15.93 7.51 -7.03
N GLY A 17 16.12 8.09 -8.22
CA GLY A 17 15.27 7.81 -9.37
C GLY A 17 15.25 6.32 -9.75
N GLN A 18 16.42 5.67 -9.75
CA GLN A 18 16.53 4.22 -9.99
C GLN A 18 15.85 3.39 -8.89
N ILE A 19 15.95 3.81 -7.63
CA ILE A 19 15.29 3.16 -6.50
C ILE A 19 13.76 3.29 -6.63
N ALA A 20 13.24 4.48 -6.95
CA ALA A 20 11.82 4.69 -7.19
C ALA A 20 11.30 3.79 -8.32
N ASP A 21 12.04 3.67 -9.41
CA ASP A 21 11.67 2.79 -10.53
C ASP A 21 11.80 1.31 -10.17
N ALA A 22 12.73 0.93 -9.28
CA ALA A 22 12.84 -0.42 -8.76
C ALA A 22 11.65 -0.79 -7.88
N ILE A 23 11.20 0.13 -7.02
CA ILE A 23 9.96 0.00 -6.23
C ILE A 23 8.78 -0.20 -7.18
N ASP A 24 8.64 0.63 -8.21
CA ASP A 24 7.58 0.50 -9.21
C ASP A 24 7.57 -0.88 -9.88
N ARG A 25 8.73 -1.38 -10.31
CA ARG A 25 8.85 -2.70 -10.95
C ARG A 25 8.60 -3.86 -10.00
N ALA A 26 9.00 -3.75 -8.73
CA ALA A 26 8.76 -4.78 -7.73
C ALA A 26 7.26 -4.86 -7.41
N MET A 27 6.64 -3.71 -7.14
CA MET A 27 5.22 -3.62 -6.83
C MET A 27 4.34 -4.01 -8.02
N HIS A 28 4.74 -3.67 -9.25
CA HIS A 28 4.01 -4.11 -10.44
C HIS A 28 4.02 -5.63 -10.59
N ARG A 29 5.16 -6.30 -10.37
CA ARG A 29 5.25 -7.77 -10.41
C ARG A 29 4.37 -8.46 -9.37
N ILE A 30 4.21 -7.86 -8.20
CA ILE A 30 3.32 -8.36 -7.15
C ILE A 30 1.85 -8.14 -7.55
N SER A 31 1.54 -6.98 -8.12
CA SER A 31 0.19 -6.56 -8.49
C SER A 31 -0.36 -7.22 -9.76
N THR A 32 0.48 -7.65 -10.70
CA THR A 32 0.05 -8.27 -11.98
C THR A 32 -0.74 -9.57 -11.82
N ALA A 33 -0.80 -10.14 -10.62
CA ALA A 33 -1.66 -11.28 -10.30
C ALA A 33 -3.11 -10.90 -9.96
N GLN A 34 -3.41 -9.61 -9.70
CA GLN A 34 -4.71 -9.14 -9.23
C GLN A 34 -5.41 -8.32 -10.32
N THR A 35 -6.30 -8.98 -11.06
CA THR A 35 -7.16 -8.35 -12.08
C THR A 35 -8.33 -7.59 -11.47
N ASP A 36 -8.75 -7.94 -10.25
CA ASP A 36 -9.87 -7.29 -9.57
C ASP A 36 -9.39 -6.33 -8.47
N PRO A 37 -10.09 -5.19 -8.27
CA PRO A 37 -9.82 -4.33 -7.13
C PRO A 37 -10.08 -5.09 -5.83
N SER A 38 -9.11 -5.04 -4.92
CA SER A 38 -9.15 -5.74 -3.63
C SER A 38 -8.61 -4.82 -2.53
N TRP A 39 -9.02 -5.04 -1.29
CA TRP A 39 -8.44 -4.32 -0.14
C TRP A 39 -6.93 -4.56 -0.02
N GLU A 40 -6.46 -5.74 -0.41
CA GLU A 40 -5.03 -6.03 -0.46
C GLU A 40 -4.31 -5.10 -1.45
N HIS A 41 -4.89 -4.89 -2.63
CA HIS A 41 -4.35 -3.97 -3.64
C HIS A 41 -4.30 -2.52 -3.11
N VAL A 42 -5.31 -2.08 -2.38
CA VAL A 42 -5.32 -0.76 -1.72
C VAL A 42 -4.13 -0.62 -0.76
N GLU A 43 -3.92 -1.61 0.11
CA GLU A 43 -2.80 -1.59 1.07
C GLU A 43 -1.43 -1.63 0.36
N TRP A 44 -1.32 -2.37 -0.73
CA TRP A 44 -0.12 -2.35 -1.57
C TRP A 44 0.17 -0.96 -2.16
N LEU A 45 -0.85 -0.26 -2.64
CA LEU A 45 -0.69 1.11 -3.15
C LEU A 45 -0.31 2.09 -2.02
N ARG A 46 -0.92 1.97 -0.84
CA ARG A 46 -0.59 2.80 0.33
C ARG A 46 0.86 2.60 0.78
N LEU A 47 1.30 1.35 0.88
CA LEU A 47 2.70 1.03 1.20
C LEU A 47 3.66 1.60 0.16
N LYS A 48 3.32 1.50 -1.13
CA LYS A 48 4.12 2.07 -2.21
C LYS A 48 4.26 3.60 -2.10
N ALA A 49 3.18 4.31 -1.78
CA ALA A 49 3.21 5.75 -1.57
C ALA A 49 4.11 6.11 -0.36
N ASP A 50 4.00 5.40 0.76
CA ASP A 50 4.83 5.61 1.95
C ASP A 50 6.33 5.44 1.67
N LEU A 51 6.71 4.39 0.92
CA LEU A 51 8.10 4.16 0.53
C LEU A 51 8.67 5.30 -0.33
N LEU A 52 7.86 5.83 -1.25
CA LEU A 52 8.26 6.96 -2.10
C LEU A 52 8.37 8.27 -1.30
N ASP A 53 7.50 8.51 -0.32
CA ASP A 53 7.60 9.67 0.55
C ASP A 53 8.86 9.63 1.42
N ARG A 54 9.20 8.46 1.98
CA ARG A 54 10.46 8.29 2.73
C ARG A 54 11.68 8.53 1.85
N LEU A 55 11.62 8.08 0.60
CA LEU A 55 12.67 8.32 -0.40
C LEU A 55 12.78 9.82 -0.74
N ALA A 56 11.66 10.51 -0.92
CA ALA A 56 11.64 11.95 -1.20
C ALA A 56 12.14 12.78 -0.02
N ALA A 57 11.81 12.38 1.22
CA ALA A 57 12.28 13.00 2.45
C ALA A 57 13.80 12.87 2.62
N ALA A 58 14.38 11.72 2.25
CA ALA A 58 15.82 11.50 2.27
C ALA A 58 16.59 12.48 1.35
N GLN A 59 15.92 13.04 0.33
CA GLN A 59 16.50 13.96 -0.64
C GLN A 59 16.10 15.44 -0.43
N ARG A 60 15.57 15.81 0.75
CA ARG A 60 15.12 17.18 1.08
C ARG A 60 14.28 17.86 -0.02
N GLY A 61 13.33 17.13 -0.62
CA GLY A 61 12.39 17.72 -1.58
C GLY A 61 12.59 17.28 -3.03
N ALA A 62 12.77 15.97 -3.25
CA ALA A 62 12.63 15.37 -4.58
C ALA A 62 11.19 15.52 -5.09
N GLY A 63 10.84 16.69 -5.62
CA GLY A 63 9.45 17.06 -5.96
C GLY A 63 8.78 16.08 -6.93
N GLN A 64 9.55 15.42 -7.80
CA GLN A 64 9.03 14.39 -8.69
C GLN A 64 8.66 13.09 -7.95
N ILE A 65 9.47 12.65 -6.99
CA ILE A 65 9.20 11.43 -6.20
C ILE A 65 8.00 11.67 -5.28
N ALA A 66 7.95 12.83 -4.62
CA ALA A 66 6.80 13.23 -3.80
C ALA A 66 5.50 13.28 -4.62
N ARG A 67 5.54 13.86 -5.82
CA ARG A 67 4.38 13.87 -6.73
C ARG A 67 3.96 12.47 -7.16
N ARG A 68 4.90 11.55 -7.36
CA ARG A 68 4.57 10.13 -7.64
C ARG A 68 3.87 9.49 -6.44
N ALA A 69 4.36 9.72 -5.23
CA ALA A 69 3.74 9.22 -4.00
C ALA A 69 2.29 9.71 -3.86
N GLU A 70 2.05 10.99 -4.09
CA GLU A 70 0.71 11.62 -4.07
C GLU A 70 -0.24 10.93 -5.06
N LEU A 71 0.16 10.78 -6.33
CA LEU A 71 -0.67 10.11 -7.35
C LEU A 71 -1.01 8.65 -7.00
N ILE A 72 -0.09 7.95 -6.35
CA ILE A 72 -0.29 6.56 -5.93
C ILE A 72 -1.27 6.51 -4.75
N ARG A 73 -1.15 7.43 -3.79
CA ARG A 73 -2.09 7.57 -2.68
C ARG A 73 -3.49 7.88 -3.18
N ASP A 74 -3.64 8.84 -4.09
CA ASP A 74 -4.94 9.20 -4.68
C ASP A 74 -5.58 8.03 -5.43
N ARG A 75 -4.78 7.16 -6.03
CA ARG A 75 -5.27 5.92 -6.64
C ARG A 75 -5.75 4.93 -5.57
N ALA A 76 -5.00 4.78 -4.48
CA ALA A 76 -5.38 3.90 -3.38
C ALA A 76 -6.72 4.32 -2.76
N GLU A 77 -6.90 5.62 -2.48
CA GLU A 77 -8.13 6.12 -1.86
C GLU A 77 -9.34 6.01 -2.79
N ARG A 78 -9.18 6.28 -4.10
CA ARG A 78 -10.26 6.03 -5.06
C ARG A 78 -10.68 4.57 -5.11
N MET A 79 -9.72 3.65 -5.07
CA MET A 79 -10.00 2.21 -5.05
C MET A 79 -10.66 1.78 -3.73
N ALA A 80 -10.24 2.35 -2.60
CA ALA A 80 -10.87 2.11 -1.30
C ALA A 80 -12.33 2.58 -1.28
N ASP A 81 -12.60 3.76 -1.85
CA ASP A 81 -13.95 4.30 -2.00
C ASP A 81 -14.83 3.41 -2.89
N GLU A 82 -14.29 2.91 -4.00
CA GLU A 82 -14.98 1.97 -4.88
C GLU A 82 -15.33 0.66 -4.15
N LEU A 83 -14.37 0.06 -3.44
CA LEU A 83 -14.59 -1.14 -2.65
C LEU A 83 -15.63 -0.93 -1.54
N THR A 84 -15.58 0.23 -0.88
CA THR A 84 -16.53 0.60 0.18
C THR A 84 -17.95 0.76 -0.37
N ARG A 85 -18.11 1.28 -1.60
CA ARG A 85 -19.43 1.39 -2.25
C ARG A 85 -19.99 0.05 -2.71
N ILE A 86 -19.14 -0.91 -3.04
CA ILE A 86 -19.54 -2.24 -3.52
C ILE A 86 -20.05 -3.12 -2.38
N ILE A 87 -19.53 -2.95 -1.16
CA ILE A 87 -20.05 -3.65 0.02
C ILE A 87 -21.35 -2.93 0.45
N PRO A 88 -22.54 -3.53 0.31
CA PRO A 88 -23.74 -2.97 0.90
C PRO A 88 -23.47 -2.84 2.39
N ALA A 89 -23.71 -1.67 2.98
CA ALA A 89 -23.64 -1.49 4.42
C ALA A 89 -24.57 -2.53 5.06
N ALA A 90 -24.02 -3.66 5.51
CA ALA A 90 -24.77 -4.64 6.25
C ALA A 90 -25.36 -3.90 7.44
N PRO A 91 -26.68 -3.97 7.67
CA PRO A 91 -27.31 -3.22 8.74
C PRO A 91 -26.55 -3.51 10.04
N PRO A 92 -26.21 -2.46 10.83
CA PRO A 92 -25.36 -2.60 11.99
C PRO A 92 -26.02 -3.57 12.98
N GLY A 93 -25.56 -4.82 12.98
CA GLY A 93 -26.16 -5.90 13.77
C GLY A 93 -26.04 -7.30 13.15
N GLN A 94 -25.93 -7.44 11.83
CA GLN A 94 -25.97 -8.78 11.21
C GLN A 94 -24.60 -9.48 11.21
N HIS A 95 -23.51 -8.81 10.83
CA HIS A 95 -22.18 -9.44 10.79
C HIS A 95 -21.64 -9.88 12.16
N ARG A 96 -21.94 -9.13 13.23
CA ARG A 96 -21.50 -9.52 14.58
C ARG A 96 -22.28 -10.74 15.09
N ALA A 97 -23.56 -10.86 14.74
CA ALA A 97 -24.38 -12.00 15.13
C ALA A 97 -23.95 -13.29 14.39
N GLU A 98 -23.66 -13.19 13.09
CA GLU A 98 -23.21 -14.33 12.27
C GLU A 98 -21.84 -14.85 12.70
N VAL A 99 -20.86 -13.96 12.95
CA VAL A 99 -19.54 -14.37 13.44
C VAL A 99 -19.65 -15.00 14.83
N VAL A 100 -20.50 -14.48 15.72
CA VAL A 100 -20.71 -15.09 17.05
C VAL A 100 -21.40 -16.47 16.93
N GLN A 101 -22.35 -16.64 16.00
CA GLN A 101 -22.99 -17.94 15.77
C GLN A 101 -22.01 -18.99 15.24
N LEU A 102 -21.19 -18.64 14.25
CA LEU A 102 -20.20 -19.56 13.66
C LEU A 102 -19.21 -20.08 14.71
N TRP A 103 -18.79 -19.22 15.65
CA TRP A 103 -17.90 -19.60 16.74
C TRP A 103 -18.60 -20.42 17.83
N ALA A 104 -19.89 -20.14 18.09
CA ALA A 104 -20.71 -20.90 19.03
C ALA A 104 -21.08 -22.31 18.50
N GLU A 105 -21.16 -22.48 17.18
CA GLU A 105 -21.38 -23.76 16.51
C GLU A 105 -20.10 -24.60 16.51
N GLY A 106 -18.96 -24.00 16.17
CA GLY A 106 -17.66 -24.69 16.23
C GLY A 106 -17.30 -25.17 17.64
N SER A 107 -17.68 -24.41 18.67
CA SER A 107 -17.45 -24.77 20.07
C SER A 107 -18.36 -25.91 20.56
N ARG A 108 -19.55 -26.07 19.97
CA ARG A 108 -20.47 -27.18 20.28
C ARG A 108 -20.03 -28.48 19.63
N SER A 109 -19.60 -28.42 18.37
CA SER A 109 -19.07 -29.57 17.66
C SER A 109 -17.79 -30.14 18.28
N ALA A 110 -17.01 -29.32 18.99
CA ALA A 110 -15.83 -29.76 19.71
C ALA A 110 -16.12 -30.42 21.08
N ALA A 111 -17.36 -30.30 21.60
CA ALA A 111 -17.75 -30.83 22.90
C ALA A 111 -18.56 -32.15 22.80
N GLU A 112 -19.00 -32.54 21.60
CA GLU A 112 -19.81 -33.75 21.34
C GLU A 112 -19.04 -34.88 20.63
N GLY A 113 -17.71 -34.76 20.48
CA GLY A 113 -16.82 -35.79 19.94
C GLY A 113 -15.80 -36.26 20.95
#